data_AF-A0A7S1ZII8-F1
#
_entry.id   AF-A0A7S1ZII8-F1
#
_cell.length_a   1.000
_cell.length_b   1.000
_cell.length_c   1.000
_cell.angle_alpha   90.00
_cell.angle_beta   90.00
_cell.angle_gamma   90.00
#
_symmetry.space_group_name_H-M   'P 1'
#
loop_
_entity.id
_entity.type
_entity.pdbx_description
1 polymer ?
#
loop_
_entity_poly.entity_id
_entity_poly.type
_entity_poly.pdbx_seq_one_letter_code
_entity_poly.pdbx_strand_id
1 'polypeptide(L)'
;DDLRLEGSTGPALSQPILLCLMQQLGAVLSSSNPDDLRVELAWLQDIAVSLDPGDESIRRHVAGVLQQLVSNINEKMSQGDPALRRPLQMLLQVIRGMGAVS
;
A
#
# COMPACT_ATOMS: atom_id res chain seq x y z
N ASP A 1 30.60 -15.45 10.79
CA ASP A 1 30.49 -15.03 9.40
C ASP A 1 29.44 -15.89 8.75
N ASP A 2 28.46 -15.26 8.12
CA ASP A 2 27.37 -15.86 7.33
C ASP A 2 26.24 -16.65 8.05
N LEU A 3 25.28 -15.91 8.60
CA LEU A 3 23.90 -16.39 8.75
C LEU A 3 23.01 -15.49 7.88
N ARG A 4 23.17 -15.56 6.55
CA ARG A 4 22.17 -14.99 5.63
C ARG A 4 20.89 -15.80 5.79
N LEU A 5 19.93 -15.19 6.49
CA LEU A 5 18.53 -15.55 6.41
C LEU A 5 18.15 -15.52 4.92
N GLU A 6 18.05 -16.70 4.31
CA GLU A 6 17.42 -16.86 3.00
C GLU A 6 16.00 -16.32 3.13
N GLY A 7 15.78 -15.13 2.59
CA GLY A 7 14.45 -14.56 2.45
C GLY A 7 13.61 -15.55 1.66
N SER A 8 12.67 -16.19 2.37
CA SER A 8 11.48 -16.90 1.88
C SER A 8 11.48 -17.15 0.36
N THR A 9 11.90 -18.33 -0.07
CA THR A 9 11.80 -18.84 -1.45
C THR A 9 10.36 -19.22 -1.83
N GLY A 10 9.40 -18.35 -1.48
CA GLY A 10 8.02 -18.45 -1.92
C GLY A 10 7.86 -17.80 -3.31
N PRO A 11 6.81 -18.15 -4.07
CA PRO A 11 6.50 -17.43 -5.30
C PRO A 11 6.25 -15.96 -4.98
N ALA A 12 7.10 -15.07 -5.52
CA ALA A 12 6.88 -13.63 -5.42
C ALA A 12 5.74 -13.22 -6.35
N LEU A 13 4.83 -12.37 -5.85
CA LEU A 13 3.79 -11.78 -6.69
C LEU A 13 4.44 -10.83 -7.70
N SER A 14 3.94 -10.83 -8.94
CA SER A 14 4.43 -9.92 -9.97
C SER A 14 4.02 -8.47 -9.70
N GLN A 15 4.78 -7.51 -10.23
CA GLN A 15 4.52 -6.08 -10.07
C GLN A 15 3.08 -5.68 -10.47
N PRO A 16 2.49 -6.18 -11.59
CA PRO A 16 1.11 -5.88 -11.92
C PRO A 16 0.10 -6.44 -10.91
N ILE A 17 0.35 -7.62 -10.35
CA ILE A 17 -0.53 -8.23 -9.34
C ILE A 17 -0.45 -7.43 -8.04
N LEU A 18 0.75 -7.05 -7.61
CA LEU A 18 0.96 -6.20 -6.45
C LEU A 18 0.25 -4.85 -6.61
N LEU A 19 0.39 -4.21 -7.76
CA LEU A 19 -0.26 -2.92 -8.03
C LEU A 19 -1.80 -3.05 -8.03
N CYS A 20 -2.32 -4.11 -8.63
CA CYS A 20 -3.76 -4.40 -8.65
C CYS A 20 -4.29 -4.65 -7.22
N LEU A 21 -3.55 -5.41 -6.41
CA LEU A 21 -3.92 -5.66 -5.02
C LEU A 21 -3.92 -4.37 -4.20
N MET A 22 -2.92 -3.50 -4.38
CA MET A 22 -2.90 -2.17 -3.77
C MET A 22 -4.13 -1.34 -4.16
N GLN A 23 -4.51 -1.35 -5.44
CA GLN A 23 -5.68 -0.64 -5.93
C GLN A 23 -6.98 -1.17 -5.30
N GLN A 24 -7.15 -2.51 -5.25
CA GLN A 24 -8.35 -3.15 -4.70
C GLN A 24 -8.49 -2.90 -3.20
N LEU A 25 -7.41 -3.10 -2.43
CA LEU A 25 -7.39 -2.82 -0.99
C LEU A 25 -7.65 -1.33 -0.73
N GLY A 26 -7.01 -0.45 -1.50
CA GLY A 26 -7.24 0.98 -1.43
C GLY A 26 -8.71 1.36 -1.65
N ALA A 27 -9.40 0.72 -2.59
CA ALA A 27 -10.79 1.01 -2.92
C ALA A 27 -11.78 0.64 -1.81
N VAL A 28 -11.47 -0.38 -1.01
CA VAL A 28 -12.36 -0.86 0.07
C VAL A 28 -12.11 -0.19 1.42
N LEU A 29 -10.96 0.50 1.60
CA LEU A 29 -10.56 1.19 2.85
C LEU A 29 -11.68 2.01 3.50
N SER A 30 -12.49 2.71 2.71
CA SER A 30 -13.58 3.57 3.21
C SER A 30 -14.72 2.76 3.83
N SER A 31 -14.96 1.54 3.34
CA SER A 31 -16.03 0.63 3.78
C SER A 31 -15.60 -0.43 4.79
N SER A 32 -14.29 -0.64 5.00
CA SER A 32 -13.79 -1.71 5.86
C SER A 32 -14.05 -1.45 7.35
N ASN A 33 -14.42 -2.52 8.05
CA ASN A 33 -14.57 -2.53 9.51
C ASN A 33 -13.18 -2.47 10.19
N PRO A 34 -13.09 -2.18 11.51
CA PRO A 34 -11.82 -1.95 12.17
C PRO A 34 -10.85 -3.14 12.17
N ASP A 35 -11.35 -4.38 12.24
CA ASP A 35 -10.52 -5.58 12.30
C ASP A 35 -9.91 -5.89 10.92
N ASP A 36 -10.73 -5.85 9.87
CA ASP A 36 -10.30 -6.06 8.49
C ASP A 36 -9.32 -4.95 8.06
N LEU A 37 -9.59 -3.71 8.47
CA LEU A 37 -8.74 -2.58 8.12
C LEU A 37 -7.31 -2.71 8.66
N ARG A 38 -7.12 -3.30 9.84
CA ARG A 38 -5.75 -3.53 10.36
C ARG A 38 -4.98 -4.49 9.46
N VAL A 39 -5.64 -5.52 8.96
CA VAL A 39 -5.06 -6.47 8.02
C VAL A 39 -4.78 -5.78 6.69
N GLU A 40 -5.76 -5.07 6.13
CA GLU A 40 -5.60 -4.33 4.87
C GLU A 40 -4.46 -3.32 4.91
N LEU A 41 -4.31 -2.58 6.01
CA LEU A 41 -3.21 -1.61 6.18
C LEU A 41 -1.84 -2.28 6.30
N ALA A 42 -1.76 -3.48 6.88
CA ALA A 42 -0.53 -4.27 6.91
C ALA A 42 -0.15 -4.72 5.49
N TRP A 43 -1.12 -5.27 4.75
CA TRP A 43 -0.93 -5.66 3.35
C TRP A 43 -0.54 -4.48 2.46
N LEU A 44 -1.18 -3.32 2.61
CA LEU A 44 -0.83 -2.12 1.85
C LEU A 44 0.60 -1.64 2.13
N GLN A 45 1.09 -1.75 3.37
CA GLN A 45 2.48 -1.44 3.71
C GLN A 45 3.44 -2.47 3.08
N ASP A 46 3.14 -3.76 3.19
CA ASP A 46 3.97 -4.82 2.63
C ASP A 46 4.05 -4.74 1.10
N ILE A 47 2.94 -4.42 0.43
CA ILE A 47 2.91 -4.19 -1.01
C ILE A 47 3.72 -2.95 -1.37
N ALA A 48 3.60 -1.86 -0.61
CA ALA A 48 4.33 -0.62 -0.88
C ALA A 48 5.86 -0.80 -0.78
N VAL A 49 6.35 -1.63 0.14
CA VAL A 49 7.80 -1.94 0.22
C VAL A 49 8.26 -2.95 -0.83
N SER A 50 7.35 -3.71 -1.44
CA SER A 50 7.64 -4.73 -2.46
C SER A 50 7.49 -4.23 -3.90
N LEU A 51 6.71 -3.17 -4.10
CA LEU A 51 6.53 -2.54 -5.40
C LEU A 51 7.81 -1.84 -5.85
N ASP A 52 8.16 -2.01 -7.11
CA ASP A 52 9.16 -1.21 -7.81
C ASP A 52 8.45 -0.24 -8.78
N PRO A 53 8.32 1.06 -8.42
CA PRO A 53 7.70 2.05 -9.30
C PRO A 53 8.44 2.25 -10.64
N GLY A 54 9.69 1.81 -10.74
CA GLY A 54 10.50 1.85 -11.95
C GLY A 54 10.22 0.69 -12.92
N ASP A 55 9.49 -0.35 -12.50
CA ASP A 55 9.22 -1.52 -13.32
C ASP A 55 8.36 -1.17 -14.55
N GLU A 56 8.86 -1.54 -15.73
CA GLU A 56 8.26 -1.21 -17.03
C GLU A 56 6.81 -1.69 -17.16
N SER A 57 6.45 -2.81 -16.52
CA SER A 57 5.12 -3.41 -16.59
C SER A 57 4.05 -2.58 -15.90
N ILE A 58 4.43 -1.72 -14.93
CA ILE A 58 3.49 -0.91 -14.13
C ILE A 58 3.75 0.59 -14.20
N ARG A 59 4.87 1.02 -14.79
CA ARG A 59 5.31 2.42 -14.84
C ARG A 59 4.25 3.42 -15.30
N ARG A 60 3.37 3.03 -16.23
CA ARG A 60 2.28 3.90 -16.74
C ARG A 60 1.08 4.02 -15.80
N HIS A 61 0.93 3.08 -14.87
CA HIS A 61 -0.24 2.96 -14.00
C HIS A 61 0.06 3.37 -12.56
N VAL A 62 1.30 3.18 -12.10
CA VAL A 62 1.70 3.37 -10.70
C VAL A 62 1.28 4.73 -10.15
N ALA A 63 1.58 5.83 -10.86
CA ALA A 63 1.24 7.17 -10.40
C ALA A 63 -0.27 7.36 -10.15
N GLY A 64 -1.12 6.86 -11.06
CA GLY A 64 -2.57 6.97 -10.92
C GLY A 64 -3.11 6.13 -9.76
N VAL A 65 -2.58 4.93 -9.56
CA VAL A 65 -2.97 4.08 -8.42
C VAL A 65 -2.55 4.71 -7.09
N LEU A 66 -1.34 5.27 -7.01
CA LEU A 66 -0.88 5.94 -5.79
C LEU A 66 -1.70 7.18 -5.46
N GLN A 67 -2.05 7.99 -6.46
CA GLN A 67 -2.93 9.14 -6.28
C GLN A 67 -4.31 8.73 -5.77
N GLN A 68 -4.91 7.68 -6.35
CA GLN A 68 -6.19 7.18 -5.89
C GLN A 68 -6.10 6.64 -4.45
N LEU A 69 -5.03 5.92 -4.12
CA LEU A 69 -4.80 5.42 -2.76
C LEU A 69 -4.67 6.56 -1.74
N VAL A 70 -3.93 7.62 -2.08
CA VAL A 70 -3.84 8.84 -1.24
C VAL A 70 -5.23 9.45 -1.01
N SER A 71 -6.05 9.55 -2.06
CA SER A 71 -7.42 10.05 -1.94
C SER A 71 -8.25 9.20 -0.97
N ASN A 72 -8.21 7.87 -1.11
CA ASN A 72 -8.98 6.96 -0.28
C ASN A 72 -8.53 6.98 1.19
N ILE A 73 -7.22 7.10 1.45
CA ILE A 73 -6.68 7.25 2.81
C ILE A 73 -7.13 8.57 3.43
N ASN A 74 -7.08 9.68 2.68
CA ASN A 74 -7.55 10.97 3.16
C ASN A 74 -9.05 10.96 3.49
N GLU A 75 -9.86 10.31 2.63
CA GLU A 75 -11.27 10.09 2.90
C GLU A 75 -11.48 9.29 4.19
N LYS A 76 -10.79 8.16 4.36
CA LYS A 76 -10.88 7.35 5.58
C LYS A 76 -10.44 8.12 6.83
N MET A 77 -9.38 8.92 6.76
CA MET A 77 -8.97 9.79 7.86
C MET A 77 -10.03 10.85 8.20
N SER A 78 -10.76 11.37 7.21
CA SER A 78 -11.82 12.36 7.42
C SER A 78 -13.03 11.80 8.18
N GLN A 79 -13.25 10.47 8.14
CA GLN A 79 -14.28 9.78 8.91
C GLN A 79 -14.01 9.79 10.42
N GLY A 80 -12.80 10.14 10.85
CA GLY A 80 -12.54 10.57 12.22
C GLY A 80 -12.25 9.48 13.24
N ASP A 81 -11.88 8.26 12.84
CA ASP A 81 -11.43 7.22 13.77
C ASP A 81 -10.02 7.56 14.32
N PRO A 82 -9.87 7.90 15.61
CA PRO A 82 -8.59 8.29 16.18
C PRO A 82 -7.58 7.14 16.25
N ALA A 83 -8.04 5.89 16.38
CA ALA A 83 -7.18 4.72 16.50
C ALA A 83 -6.44 4.42 15.18
N LEU A 84 -7.08 4.76 14.06
CA LEU A 84 -6.58 4.49 12.72
C LEU A 84 -5.74 5.62 12.14
N ARG A 85 -5.79 6.81 12.75
CA ARG A 85 -5.10 8.01 12.26
C ARG A 85 -3.59 7.80 12.10
N ARG A 86 -2.93 7.20 13.10
CA ARG A 86 -1.49 6.97 13.06
C ARG A 86 -1.09 5.93 11.99
N PRO A 87 -1.73 4.75 11.93
CA PRO A 87 -1.51 3.80 10.83
C PRO A 87 -1.70 4.40 9.43
N LEU A 88 -2.78 5.16 9.21
CA LEU A 88 -3.07 5.79 7.92
C LEU A 88 -2.02 6.85 7.54
N GLN A 89 -1.57 7.65 8.51
CA GLN A 89 -0.49 8.62 8.30
C GLN A 89 0.83 7.94 7.95
N MET A 90 1.17 6.83 8.59
CA MET A 90 2.38 6.06 8.26
C MET A 90 2.33 5.54 6.83
N LEU A 91 1.19 4.95 6.43
CA LEU A 91 1.00 4.47 5.06
C LEU A 91 1.14 5.62 4.04
N LEU A 92 0.58 6.80 4.31
CA LEU A 92 0.76 7.98 3.46
C LEU A 92 2.23 8.39 3.31
N GLN A 93 3.03 8.31 4.38
CA GLN A 93 4.46 8.64 4.30
C GLN A 93 5.21 7.64 3.41
N VAL A 94 4.89 6.35 3.51
CA VAL A 94 5.47 5.31 2.65
C VAL A 94 5.11 5.57 1.19
N ILE A 95 3.83 5.79 0.88
CA ILE A 95 3.34 6.03 -0.50
C ILE A 95 3.98 7.28 -1.12
N ARG A 96 4.14 8.36 -0.34
CA ARG A 96 4.85 9.57 -0.79
C ARG A 96 6.31 9.30 -1.14
N GLY A 97 6.98 8.43 -0.39
CA GLY A 97 8.34 7.99 -0.68
C GLY A 97 8.50 7.26 -2.02
N MET A 98 7.41 6.68 -2.55
CA MET A 98 7.40 5.97 -3.85
C MET A 98 7.18 6.89 -5.06
N GLY A 99 7.02 8.21 -4.84
CA GLY A 99 6.77 9.18 -5.92
C GLY A 99 5.32 9.62 -6.06
N ALA A 100 4.46 9.30 -5.08
CA ALA A 100 3.12 9.91 -5.00
C ALA A 100 3.26 11.38 -4.57
N VAL A 101 3.35 12.28 -5.54
CA VAL A 101 3.35 13.72 -5.27
C VAL A 101 1.93 14.17 -4.93
N SER A 102 1.82 14.98 -3.86
CA SER A 102 0.56 15.58 -3.38
C SER A 102 -0.03 16.58 -4.36
#